data_AF-A0A432MP95-F1
#
_entry.id   AF-A0A432MP95-F1
#
_cell.length_a   1.000
_cell.length_b   1.000
_cell.length_c   1.000
_cell.angle_alpha   90.00
_cell.angle_beta   90.00
_cell.angle_gamma   90.00
#
_symmetry.space_group_name_H-M   'P 1'
#
loop_
_entity.id
_entity.type
_entity.pdbx_description
1 polymer ?
#
loop_
_entity_poly.entity_id
_entity_poly.type
_entity_poly.pdbx_seq_one_letter_code
_entity_poly.pdbx_strand_id
1 'polypeptide(L)'
;MVPIGKTERTPGRRLGPVLGFGLPGLVLGLAAAWLLGAGSARGVQAQGGAAPTASGGLMALTTSAPGDPGGTRLVLIDTRSQAMAVYKIDGFKGGSIKLEAARQFGADLRLSEYNNLPPEVAAVEAMVAAPRPRGVSGQ
;
A
#
# COMPACT_ATOMS: atom_id res chain seq x y z
N MET A 1 17.09 -15.78 -82.62
CA MET A 1 17.37 -16.91 -81.72
C MET A 1 18.09 -16.35 -80.50
N VAL A 2 17.44 -16.45 -79.34
CA VAL A 2 17.92 -16.27 -77.94
C VAL A 2 18.76 -15.01 -77.57
N PRO A 3 18.27 -14.15 -76.64
CA PRO A 3 19.03 -13.04 -76.05
C PRO A 3 19.78 -13.48 -74.79
N ILE A 4 21.04 -13.05 -74.60
CA ILE A 4 21.80 -13.24 -73.34
C ILE A 4 22.62 -11.99 -73.02
N GLY A 5 22.35 -11.41 -71.85
CA GLY A 5 23.32 -10.59 -71.14
C GLY A 5 22.90 -9.15 -70.86
N LYS A 6 22.39 -8.91 -69.65
CA LYS A 6 23.08 -8.11 -68.62
C LYS A 6 22.14 -7.90 -67.43
N THR A 7 22.34 -8.71 -66.41
CA THR A 7 21.80 -8.54 -65.06
C THR A 7 22.75 -7.63 -64.27
N GLU A 8 22.31 -6.42 -63.93
CA GLU A 8 22.89 -5.63 -62.84
C GLU A 8 21.78 -5.32 -61.85
N ARG A 9 21.78 -6.04 -60.72
CA ARG A 9 20.98 -5.74 -59.52
C ARG A 9 21.91 -5.20 -58.44
N THR A 10 21.63 -3.95 -58.05
CA THR A 10 21.48 -3.41 -56.68
C THR A 10 22.66 -3.53 -55.68
N PRO A 11 23.07 -2.41 -55.04
CA PRO A 11 24.24 -2.34 -54.16
C PRO A 11 24.09 -3.09 -52.83
N GLY A 12 25.20 -3.68 -52.39
CA GLY A 12 25.34 -4.48 -51.19
C GLY A 12 25.12 -3.72 -49.89
N ARG A 13 24.13 -4.17 -49.12
CA ARG A 13 23.96 -3.86 -47.69
C ARG A 13 24.86 -4.81 -46.89
N ARG A 14 25.96 -4.29 -46.33
CA ARG A 14 26.78 -5.01 -45.36
C ARG A 14 25.99 -5.12 -44.05
N LEU A 15 25.46 -6.31 -43.77
CA LEU A 15 24.98 -6.70 -42.44
C LEU A 15 26.18 -7.21 -41.64
N GLY A 16 26.40 -6.61 -40.47
CA GLY A 16 27.47 -6.97 -39.53
C GLY A 16 27.29 -8.38 -38.94
N PRO A 17 28.31 -8.87 -38.21
CA PRO A 17 28.36 -10.25 -37.76
C PRO A 17 27.32 -10.52 -36.67
N VAL A 18 26.38 -11.43 -36.94
CA VAL A 18 25.55 -12.04 -35.91
C VAL A 18 26.43 -13.04 -35.17
N LEU A 19 26.87 -12.67 -33.96
CA LEU A 19 27.56 -13.61 -33.07
C LEU A 19 26.64 -14.80 -32.79
N GLY A 20 27.01 -15.96 -33.33
CA GLY A 20 26.38 -17.24 -33.02
C GLY A 20 26.74 -17.69 -31.60
N PHE A 21 25.86 -17.44 -30.64
CA PHE A 21 25.89 -18.12 -29.35
C PHE A 21 25.13 -19.44 -29.49
N GLY A 22 25.85 -20.53 -29.68
CA GLY A 22 25.30 -21.88 -29.64
C GLY A 22 24.89 -22.31 -28.22
N LEU A 23 24.46 -23.57 -28.08
CA LEU A 23 24.13 -24.26 -26.82
C LEU A 23 24.93 -23.84 -25.57
N PRO A 24 26.27 -23.64 -25.60
CA PRO A 24 27.01 -23.20 -24.42
C PRO A 24 26.57 -21.83 -23.87
N GLY A 25 26.10 -20.91 -24.73
CA GLY A 25 25.57 -19.61 -24.29
C GLY A 25 24.25 -19.73 -23.54
N LEU A 26 23.43 -20.73 -23.86
CA LEU A 26 22.15 -20.99 -23.18
C LEU A 26 22.39 -21.55 -21.77
N VAL A 27 23.38 -22.44 -21.61
CA VAL A 27 23.78 -22.96 -20.29
C VAL A 27 24.39 -21.86 -19.43
N LEU A 28 25.24 -20.99 -20.01
CA LEU A 28 25.83 -19.86 -19.29
C LEU A 28 24.76 -18.83 -18.88
N GLY A 29 23.78 -18.57 -19.75
CA GLY A 29 22.65 -17.68 -19.47
C GLY A 29 21.74 -18.21 -18.35
N LEU A 30 21.46 -19.52 -18.34
CA LEU A 30 20.65 -20.15 -17.29
C LEU A 30 21.36 -20.16 -15.92
N ALA A 31 22.67 -20.41 -15.92
CA ALA A 31 23.48 -20.36 -14.69
C ALA A 31 23.59 -18.93 -14.13
N ALA A 32 23.75 -17.94 -15.00
CA ALA A 32 23.74 -16.53 -14.60
C ALA A 32 22.39 -16.09 -14.02
N ALA A 33 21.26 -16.58 -14.55
CA ALA A 33 19.93 -16.31 -14.02
C ALA A 33 19.71 -16.86 -12.60
N TRP A 34 20.39 -17.95 -12.23
CA TRP A 34 20.36 -18.51 -10.87
C TRP A 34 21.30 -17.79 -9.90
N LEU A 35 22.47 -17.31 -10.36
CA LEU A 35 23.45 -16.65 -9.50
C LEU A 35 23.16 -15.15 -9.26
N LEU A 36 22.58 -14.46 -10.25
CA LEU A 36 22.26 -13.02 -10.16
C LEU A 36 20.87 -12.76 -9.60
N GLY A 37 20.16 -13.81 -9.20
CA GLY A 37 18.81 -13.70 -8.71
C GLY A 37 17.88 -13.20 -9.81
N ALA A 38 17.23 -14.14 -10.48
CA ALA A 38 15.82 -13.97 -10.82
C ALA A 38 15.03 -13.80 -9.51
N GLY A 39 15.27 -12.70 -8.80
CA GLY A 39 14.33 -12.14 -7.85
C GLY A 39 13.06 -12.01 -8.64
N SER A 40 12.06 -12.75 -8.18
CA SER A 40 10.74 -12.90 -8.74
C SER A 40 10.41 -11.73 -9.65
N ALA A 41 10.01 -12.01 -10.90
CA ALA A 41 9.03 -11.16 -11.53
C ALA A 41 7.96 -10.96 -10.44
N ARG A 42 7.96 -9.77 -9.82
CA ARG A 42 6.99 -9.39 -8.81
C ARG A 42 5.70 -9.28 -9.60
N GLY A 43 5.09 -10.44 -9.85
CA GLY A 43 3.67 -10.53 -10.01
C GLY A 43 3.10 -9.69 -8.89
N VAL A 44 2.23 -8.76 -9.26
CA VAL A 44 1.47 -7.94 -8.34
C VAL A 44 0.77 -8.92 -7.40
N GLN A 45 1.43 -9.24 -6.30
CA GLN A 45 0.83 -9.97 -5.22
C GLN A 45 -0.05 -8.91 -4.59
N ALA A 46 -1.34 -8.95 -4.95
CA ALA A 46 -2.38 -8.28 -4.20
C ALA A 46 -2.25 -8.78 -2.76
N GLN A 47 -1.49 -8.05 -1.95
CA GLN A 47 -1.32 -8.33 -0.55
C GLN A 47 -2.65 -7.97 0.09
N GLY A 48 -3.53 -8.96 0.19
CA GLY A 48 -4.63 -8.94 1.13
C GLY A 48 -4.08 -8.45 2.46
N GLY A 49 -4.72 -7.40 2.98
CA GLY A 49 -4.16 -6.47 3.98
C GLY A 49 -3.23 -7.15 4.98
N ALA A 50 -1.95 -6.75 4.93
CA ALA A 50 -1.02 -7.07 5.99
C ALA A 50 -1.63 -6.58 7.31
N ALA A 51 -1.74 -7.47 8.30
CA ALA A 51 -2.18 -7.11 9.63
C ALA A 51 -1.32 -5.94 10.13
N PRO A 52 -1.92 -4.88 10.73
CA PRO A 52 -1.19 -3.71 11.17
C PRO A 52 -0.10 -4.16 12.13
N THR A 53 1.16 -4.02 11.71
CA THR A 53 2.30 -4.30 12.57
C THR A 53 2.47 -3.08 13.46
N ALA A 54 1.99 -3.15 14.70
CA ALA A 54 2.13 -2.07 15.67
C ALA A 54 3.55 -2.08 16.23
N SER A 55 4.42 -1.22 15.70
CA SER A 55 5.76 -1.03 16.26
C SER A 55 5.74 0.18 17.18
N GLY A 56 5.84 -0.05 18.49
CA GLY A 56 6.03 1.01 19.46
C GLY A 56 4.94 2.10 19.45
N GLY A 57 3.68 1.77 19.16
CA GLY A 57 2.58 2.74 19.13
C GLY A 57 2.35 3.43 17.79
N LEU A 58 3.18 3.16 16.78
CA LEU A 58 2.89 3.52 15.40
C LEU A 58 2.22 2.32 14.71
N MET A 59 1.04 2.54 14.16
CA MET A 59 0.33 1.59 13.29
C MET A 59 0.39 2.11 11.85
N ALA A 60 0.66 1.20 10.92
CA ALA A 60 0.63 1.46 9.50
C ALA A 60 -0.38 0.55 8.82
N LEU A 61 -1.25 1.14 8.00
CA LEU A 61 -2.29 0.45 7.24
C LEU A 61 -2.16 0.85 5.77
N THR A 62 -2.21 -0.12 4.87
CA THR A 62 -2.24 0.14 3.43
C THR A 62 -3.58 -0.26 2.85
N THR A 63 -4.21 0.63 2.11
CA THR A 63 -5.48 0.37 1.42
C THR A 63 -5.37 0.76 -0.05
N SER A 64 -6.22 0.22 -0.92
CA SER A 64 -6.39 0.80 -2.25
C SER A 64 -6.94 2.23 -2.12
N ALA A 65 -6.52 3.12 -3.03
CA ALA A 65 -7.06 4.46 -3.11
C ALA A 65 -8.39 4.43 -3.89
N PRO A 66 -9.51 4.91 -3.30
CA PRO A 66 -10.78 5.00 -4.01
C PRO A 66 -10.65 5.88 -5.25
N GLY A 67 -11.13 5.37 -6.40
CA GLY A 67 -11.11 6.10 -7.66
C GLY A 67 -9.76 6.13 -8.39
N ASP A 68 -8.74 5.43 -7.89
CA ASP A 68 -7.43 5.33 -8.54
C ASP A 68 -6.98 3.85 -8.63
N PRO A 69 -7.16 3.18 -9.79
CA PRO A 69 -6.93 1.75 -9.96
C PRO A 69 -5.51 1.23 -9.67
N GLY A 70 -4.53 2.12 -9.45
CA GLY A 70 -3.19 1.74 -8.97
C GLY A 70 -2.62 2.69 -7.93
N GLY A 71 -3.47 3.53 -7.35
CA GLY A 71 -3.13 4.32 -6.18
C GLY A 71 -3.22 3.45 -4.93
N THR A 72 -2.17 3.45 -4.12
CA THR A 72 -2.19 2.86 -2.77
C THR A 72 -2.22 3.99 -1.76
N ARG A 73 -3.02 3.88 -0.72
CA ARG A 73 -2.97 4.78 0.44
C ARG A 73 -2.21 4.12 1.57
N LEU A 74 -1.36 4.90 2.24
CA LEU A 74 -0.70 4.55 3.48
C LEU A 74 -1.28 5.43 4.59
N VAL A 75 -1.97 4.81 5.54
CA VAL A 75 -2.47 5.47 6.75
C VAL A 75 -1.51 5.16 7.89
N LEU A 76 -0.97 6.21 8.49
CA LEU A 76 -0.12 6.14 9.68
C LEU A 76 -0.91 6.67 10.88
N ILE A 77 -0.91 5.90 11.96
CA ILE A 77 -1.59 6.23 13.22
C ILE A 77 -0.56 6.13 14.34
N ASP A 78 -0.23 7.24 14.97
CA ASP A 78 0.54 7.26 16.21
C ASP A 78 -0.43 7.30 17.40
N THR A 79 -0.48 6.20 18.14
CA THR A 79 -1.33 6.05 19.31
C THR A 79 -0.80 6.76 20.54
N ARG A 80 0.50 7.11 20.58
CA ARG A 80 1.08 7.85 21.71
C ARG A 80 0.74 9.33 21.63
N SER A 81 0.92 9.93 20.45
CA SER A 81 0.59 11.35 20.22
C SER A 81 -0.86 11.57 19.77
N GLN A 82 -1.61 10.48 19.56
CA GLN A 82 -2.99 10.50 19.06
C GLN A 82 -3.11 11.29 17.74
N ALA A 83 -2.21 11.00 16.81
CA ALA A 83 -2.12 11.68 15.52
C ALA A 83 -2.23 10.69 14.36
N MET A 84 -2.86 11.13 13.27
CA MET A 84 -3.05 10.34 12.06
C MET A 84 -2.57 11.13 10.83
N ALA A 85 -1.95 10.43 9.89
CA ALA A 85 -1.61 10.95 8.57
C ALA A 85 -1.99 9.96 7.47
N VAL A 86 -2.44 10.47 6.33
CA VAL A 86 -2.80 9.68 5.14
C VAL A 86 -1.94 10.13 3.99
N TYR A 87 -1.19 9.20 3.41
CA TYR A 87 -0.39 9.38 2.22
C TYR A 87 -1.01 8.64 1.05
N LYS A 88 -0.90 9.22 -0.14
CA LYS A 88 -1.16 8.56 -1.41
C LYS A 88 0.17 8.21 -2.08
N ILE A 89 0.28 6.97 -2.51
CA ILE A 89 1.39 6.40 -3.24
C ILE A 89 0.90 6.16 -4.67
N ASP A 90 1.51 6.85 -5.63
CA ASP A 90 1.23 6.65 -7.05
C ASP A 90 2.02 5.45 -7.56
N GLY A 91 1.34 4.34 -7.83
CA GLY A 91 1.96 3.11 -8.33
C GLY A 91 2.44 3.20 -9.78
N PHE A 92 1.94 4.17 -10.56
CA PHE A 92 2.24 4.28 -11.99
C PHE A 92 3.33 5.32 -12.30
N LYS A 93 3.47 6.37 -11.47
CA LYS A 93 4.50 7.41 -11.63
C LYS A 93 5.73 7.20 -10.74
N GLY A 94 6.30 6.01 -10.80
CA GLY A 94 7.58 5.72 -10.14
C GLY A 94 7.56 5.75 -8.60
N GLY A 95 6.38 5.62 -7.96
CA GLY A 95 6.27 5.51 -6.51
C GLY A 95 6.25 6.85 -5.77
N SER A 96 5.84 7.95 -6.41
CA SER A 96 5.74 9.24 -5.72
C SER A 96 4.78 9.17 -4.53
N ILE A 97 5.20 9.73 -3.38
CA ILE A 97 4.44 9.74 -2.13
C ILE A 97 3.97 11.17 -1.86
N LYS A 98 2.66 11.35 -1.70
CA LYS A 98 2.04 12.65 -1.39
C LYS A 98 1.23 12.55 -0.10
N LEU A 99 1.40 13.52 0.80
CA LEU A 99 0.53 13.66 1.97
C LEU A 99 -0.84 14.19 1.51
N GLU A 100 -1.91 13.45 1.81
CA GLU A 100 -3.30 13.87 1.54
C GLU A 100 -3.91 14.57 2.75
N ALA A 101 -3.68 14.04 3.96
CA ALA A 101 -4.27 14.58 5.18
C ALA A 101 -3.40 14.29 6.40
N ALA A 102 -3.44 15.17 7.40
CA ALA A 102 -2.88 14.95 8.73
C ALA A 102 -3.74 15.64 9.80
N ARG A 103 -4.01 14.97 10.93
CA ARG A 103 -4.84 15.50 12.02
C ARG A 103 -4.53 14.81 13.36
N GLN A 104 -4.72 15.51 14.47
CA GLN A 104 -4.78 14.92 15.81
C GLN A 104 -6.21 14.46 16.13
N PHE A 105 -6.37 13.24 16.62
CA PHE A 105 -7.67 12.65 16.96
C PHE A 105 -7.91 12.51 18.47
N GLY A 106 -7.03 13.07 19.32
CA GLY A 106 -7.19 13.01 20.78
C GLY A 106 -8.49 13.63 21.28
N ALA A 107 -8.95 14.72 20.65
CA ALA A 107 -10.26 15.32 20.96
C ALA A 107 -11.43 14.46 20.49
N ASP A 108 -11.29 13.77 19.36
CA ASP A 108 -12.33 12.92 18.76
C ASP A 108 -12.60 11.66 19.62
N LEU A 109 -11.65 11.25 20.47
CA LEU A 109 -11.80 10.11 21.40
C LEU A 109 -12.55 10.46 22.70
N ARG A 110 -12.93 11.72 22.92
CA ARG A 110 -13.66 12.10 24.14
C ARG A 110 -15.12 11.69 24.03
N LEU A 111 -15.49 10.66 24.79
CA LEU A 111 -16.83 10.08 24.89
C LEU A 111 -17.88 10.97 25.59
N SER A 112 -17.61 12.25 25.83
CA SER A 112 -18.54 13.08 26.60
C SER A 112 -19.89 13.28 25.89
N GLU A 113 -19.92 13.28 24.55
CA GLU A 113 -21.12 13.69 23.80
C GLU A 113 -21.42 12.88 22.53
N TYR A 114 -20.66 11.82 22.22
CA TYR A 114 -20.82 11.13 20.94
C TYR A 114 -21.95 10.08 20.98
N ASN A 115 -23.07 10.41 20.33
CA ASN A 115 -24.15 9.48 19.95
C ASN A 115 -24.89 8.78 21.12
N ASN A 116 -25.05 9.46 22.26
CA ASN A 116 -25.90 8.95 23.33
C ASN A 116 -27.38 9.21 22.99
N LEU A 117 -28.18 8.15 22.95
CA LEU A 117 -29.61 8.29 23.23
C LEU A 117 -29.75 8.72 24.70
N PRO A 118 -30.75 9.54 25.06
CA PRO A 118 -30.99 9.87 26.46
C PRO A 118 -31.00 8.60 27.34
N PRO A 119 -30.38 8.62 28.52
CA PRO A 119 -29.80 9.76 29.24
C PRO A 119 -28.33 10.10 28.87
N GLU A 120 -27.98 11.40 28.94
CA GLU A 120 -26.61 11.89 28.77
C GLU A 120 -25.67 11.41 29.89
N VAL A 121 -24.35 11.44 29.65
CA VAL A 121 -23.32 11.00 30.61
C VAL A 121 -23.47 11.70 31.97
N ALA A 122 -23.71 13.01 31.97
CA ALA A 122 -23.92 13.79 33.20
C ALA A 122 -25.14 13.33 34.00
N ALA A 123 -26.20 12.87 33.33
CA ALA A 123 -27.40 12.35 34.00
C ALA A 123 -27.13 10.97 34.63
N VAL A 124 -26.33 10.12 33.98
CA VAL A 124 -25.89 8.83 34.55
C VAL A 124 -25.01 9.06 35.77
N GLU A 125 -24.05 9.99 35.69
CA GLU A 125 -23.20 10.35 36.82
C GLU A 125 -24.02 10.87 38.01
N ALA A 126 -25.03 11.72 37.75
CA ALA A 126 -25.93 12.21 38.79
C ALA A 126 -26.77 11.08 39.44
N MET A 127 -27.26 10.12 38.65
CA MET A 127 -28.00 8.96 39.16
C MET A 127 -27.15 8.05 40.04
N VAL A 128 -25.87 7.87 39.71
CA VAL A 128 -24.94 7.04 40.49
C VAL A 128 -24.46 7.78 41.75
N ALA A 129 -24.22 9.08 41.65
CA ALA A 129 -23.81 9.91 42.78
C ALA A 129 -24.94 10.12 43.81
N ALA A 130 -26.19 9.90 43.44
CA ALA A 130 -27.33 10.00 44.36
C ALA A 130 -27.17 8.98 45.52
N PRO A 131 -27.11 9.45 46.78
CA PRO A 131 -27.05 8.55 47.94
C PRO A 131 -28.29 7.65 47.95
N ARG A 132 -28.09 6.32 47.93
CA ARG A 132 -29.20 5.39 48.14
C ARG A 132 -29.87 5.76 49.46
N PRO A 133 -31.20 5.96 49.51
CA PRO A 133 -31.89 6.21 50.77
C PRO A 133 -31.58 5.03 51.70
N ARG A 134 -30.87 5.30 52.79
CA ARG A 134 -30.71 4.32 53.87
C ARG A 134 -32.13 4.06 54.36
N GLY A 135 -32.63 2.87 54.08
CA GLY A 135 -33.93 2.43 54.57
C GLY A 135 -34.01 2.74 56.06
N VAL A 136 -34.97 3.57 56.44
CA VAL A 136 -35.27 3.84 57.84
C VAL A 136 -35.86 2.56 58.40
N SER A 137 -35.01 1.70 58.94
CA SER A 137 -35.43 0.58 59.78
C SER A 137 -35.84 1.16 61.13
N GLY A 138 -37.11 1.52 61.26
CA GLY A 138 -37.67 2.06 62.49
C GLY A 138 -39.16 1.82 62.58
N GLN A 139 -39.56 0.64 63.00
CA GLN A 139 -40.30 0.35 64.23
C GLN A 139 -40.83 -1.09 64.22
#